data_AF-A0A8H4QW71-F1
#
_entry.id   AF-A0A8H4QW71-F1
#
_cell.length_a   1.000
_cell.length_b   1.000
_cell.length_c   1.000
_cell.angle_alpha   90.00
_cell.angle_beta   90.00
_cell.angle_gamma   90.00
#
_symmetry.space_group_name_H-M   'P 1'
#
loop_
_entity.id
_entity.type
_entity.pdbx_description
1 polymer ?
#
loop_
_entity_poly.entity_id
_entity_poly.type
_entity_poly.pdbx_seq_one_letter_code
_entity_poly.pdbx_strand_id
1 'polypeptide(L)'
;MSEYKTLEYEKLDNCQPFLLDVYFLLSRRSSNSQYSYTSMEELYSSVTSKLVFQRTLASGCAFISADYRCLIPATTTDIVDDLKDVFKFVSSTTFEGDDYTFQLDGGRVGVSGSSAGGLCAYLATIHCSPRPKVLVSIYGQGGDFFTKHHLSIKKGGLNFIDMNIPELSLLTSGCALGC
;
A
#
# COMPACT_ATOMS: atom_id res chain seq x y z
N MET A 1 -1.68 11.22 -20.70
CA MET A 1 -2.95 11.03 -20.00
C MET A 1 -2.76 9.76 -19.18
N SER A 2 -2.93 9.81 -17.86
CA SER A 2 -2.82 8.61 -17.01
C SER A 2 -4.10 7.81 -17.13
N GLU A 3 -3.98 6.52 -17.43
CA GLU A 3 -5.11 5.60 -17.36
C GLU A 3 -5.10 4.88 -16.02
N TYR A 4 -6.27 4.42 -15.59
CA TYR A 4 -6.42 3.59 -14.41
C TYR A 4 -7.36 2.43 -14.70
N LYS A 5 -7.12 1.30 -14.04
CA LYS A 5 -7.98 0.13 -14.10
C LYS A 5 -8.16 -0.42 -12.68
N THR A 6 -9.41 -0.57 -12.28
CA THR A 6 -9.79 -1.22 -11.02
C THR A 6 -10.05 -2.70 -11.31
N LEU A 7 -9.40 -3.58 -10.54
CA LEU A 7 -9.56 -5.03 -10.63
C LEU A 7 -10.00 -5.58 -9.28
N GLU A 8 -10.81 -6.63 -9.32
CA GLU A 8 -11.09 -7.46 -8.15
C GLU A 8 -10.04 -8.58 -8.12
N TYR A 9 -9.28 -8.67 -7.03
CA TYR A 9 -8.23 -9.69 -6.92
C TYR A 9 -8.56 -10.79 -5.91
N GLU A 10 -9.42 -10.49 -4.93
CA GLU A 10 -9.84 -11.42 -3.91
C GLU A 10 -11.26 -11.11 -3.44
N LYS A 11 -12.00 -12.14 -3.04
CA LYS A 11 -13.33 -12.00 -2.46
C LYS A 11 -13.47 -12.96 -1.28
N LEU A 12 -13.61 -12.41 -0.08
CA LEU A 12 -13.94 -13.17 1.12
C LEU A 12 -15.45 -13.43 1.20
N ASP A 13 -15.83 -14.56 1.79
CA ASP A 13 -17.23 -14.96 1.95
C ASP A 13 -18.01 -13.87 2.70
N ASN A 14 -19.13 -13.42 2.12
CA ASN A 14 -20.02 -12.37 2.63
C ASN A 14 -19.39 -10.97 2.81
N CYS A 15 -18.23 -10.69 2.21
CA CYS A 15 -17.59 -9.36 2.23
C CYS A 15 -17.58 -8.68 0.85
N GLN A 16 -17.33 -7.38 0.83
CA GLN A 16 -17.00 -6.68 -0.43
C GLN A 16 -15.72 -7.26 -1.02
N PRO A 17 -15.61 -7.36 -2.36
CA PRO A 17 -14.39 -7.81 -3.01
C PRO A 17 -13.25 -6.81 -2.72
N PHE A 18 -12.04 -7.30 -2.55
CA PHE A 18 -10.86 -6.45 -2.46
C PHE A 18 -10.55 -5.88 -3.83
N LEU A 19 -10.38 -4.56 -3.87
CA LEU A 19 -10.09 -3.83 -5.07
C LEU A 19 -8.60 -3.55 -5.17
N LEU A 20 -8.14 -3.54 -6.42
CA LEU A 20 -6.79 -3.20 -6.80
C LEU A 20 -6.85 -2.19 -7.94
N ASP A 21 -6.47 -0.96 -7.63
CA ASP A 21 -6.39 0.13 -8.59
C ASP A 21 -4.98 0.21 -9.17
N VAL A 22 -4.86 0.03 -10.48
CA VAL A 22 -3.60 0.15 -11.21
C VAL A 22 -3.60 1.40 -12.06
N TYR A 23 -2.65 2.27 -11.80
CA TYR A 23 -2.42 3.51 -12.54
C TYR A 23 -1.14 3.38 -13.35
N PHE A 24 -1.21 3.75 -14.62
CA PHE A 24 -0.05 3.71 -15.52
C PHE A 24 -0.13 4.82 -16.56
N LEU A 25 1.02 5.16 -17.13
CA LEU A 25 1.11 6.08 -18.25
C LEU A 25 1.25 5.27 -19.53
N LEU A 26 0.24 5.34 -20.39
CA LEU A 26 0.40 4.92 -21.78
C LEU A 26 1.31 5.92 -22.48
N SER A 27 2.55 5.50 -22.74
CA SER A 27 3.41 6.24 -23.65
C SER A 27 2.86 6.06 -25.06
N ARG A 28 2.54 7.17 -25.76
CA ARG A 28 2.10 7.15 -27.17
C ARG A 28 3.22 6.60 -28.06
N ARG A 29 3.33 5.28 -28.18
CA ARG A 29 4.11 4.63 -29.23
C ARG A 29 3.47 3.31 -29.62
N SER A 30 2.87 3.31 -30.80
CA SER A 30 2.58 2.16 -31.67
C SER A 30 1.80 0.99 -31.05
N SER A 31 0.61 0.77 -31.62
CA SER A 31 -0.16 -0.48 -31.57
C SER A 31 0.77 -1.71 -31.59
N ASN A 32 0.57 -2.67 -30.67
CA ASN A 32 1.32 -3.92 -30.46
C ASN A 32 2.59 -3.89 -29.58
N SER A 33 2.80 -2.85 -28.77
CA SER A 33 3.95 -2.84 -27.85
C SER A 33 3.61 -3.60 -26.56
N GLN A 34 4.25 -4.75 -26.32
CA GLN A 34 4.24 -5.45 -25.04
C GLN A 34 5.07 -4.63 -24.05
N TYR A 35 4.44 -4.09 -23.00
CA TYR A 35 5.14 -3.26 -22.02
C TYR A 35 5.49 -4.05 -20.77
N SER A 36 6.69 -3.82 -20.24
CA SER A 36 7.11 -4.35 -18.94
C SER A 36 7.30 -3.16 -18.00
N TYR A 37 6.36 -2.98 -17.07
CA TYR A 37 6.40 -1.86 -16.12
C TYR A 37 6.96 -2.32 -14.79
N THR A 38 7.79 -1.46 -14.18
CA THR A 38 8.17 -1.54 -12.77
C THR A 38 6.96 -1.14 -11.92
N SER A 39 6.56 -1.92 -10.93
CA SER A 39 5.44 -1.58 -10.04
C SER A 39 5.91 -0.96 -8.72
N MET A 40 5.23 0.08 -8.29
CA MET A 40 5.21 0.50 -6.90
C MET A 40 3.85 0.15 -6.33
N GLU A 41 3.84 -0.69 -5.31
CA GLU A 41 2.65 -1.10 -4.57
C GLU A 41 2.54 -0.23 -3.31
N GLU A 42 1.52 0.61 -3.27
CA GLU A 42 1.17 1.37 -2.08
C GLU A 42 0.09 0.61 -1.31
N LEU A 43 0.43 0.25 -0.08
CA LEU A 43 -0.46 -0.45 0.84
C LEU A 43 -1.18 0.61 1.65
N TYR A 44 -2.49 0.69 1.41
CA TYR A 44 -3.40 1.74 1.87
C TYR A 44 -3.23 2.19 3.32
N SER A 45 -3.24 3.49 3.53
CA SER A 45 -3.59 4.15 4.79
C SER A 45 -4.12 5.54 4.46
N SER A 46 -5.30 5.60 3.84
CA SER A 46 -6.18 6.78 3.64
C SER A 46 -5.60 8.02 2.93
N VAL A 47 -4.30 8.11 2.67
CA VAL A 47 -3.67 9.24 2.00
C VAL A 47 -2.55 8.69 1.13
N THR A 48 -2.90 8.35 -0.12
CA THR A 48 -1.88 8.21 -1.16
C THR A 48 -1.14 9.53 -1.22
N SER A 49 0.15 9.52 -0.87
CA SER A 49 0.94 10.74 -0.96
C SER A 49 0.95 11.14 -2.43
N LYS A 50 0.21 12.21 -2.78
CA LYS A 50 0.12 12.74 -4.15
C LYS A 50 1.50 12.88 -4.81
N LEU A 51 2.51 13.20 -4.00
CA LEU A 51 3.92 13.25 -4.41
C LEU A 51 4.47 11.89 -4.84
N VAL A 52 4.27 10.82 -4.06
CA VAL A 52 4.71 9.47 -4.42
C VAL A 52 4.01 9.01 -5.69
N PHE A 53 2.69 9.16 -5.74
CA PHE A 53 1.91 8.86 -6.93
C PHE A 53 2.44 9.55 -8.19
N GLN A 54 2.58 10.88 -8.15
CA GLN A 54 3.05 11.66 -9.30
C GLN A 54 4.49 11.31 -9.69
N ARG A 55 5.39 11.08 -8.72
CA ARG A 55 6.79 10.75 -8.97
C ARG A 55 6.95 9.35 -9.53
N THR A 56 6.19 8.38 -9.03
CA THR A 56 6.16 7.00 -9.55
C THR A 56 5.73 7.00 -11.01
N LEU A 57 4.59 7.62 -11.32
CA LEU A 57 4.10 7.70 -12.70
C LEU A 57 5.06 8.47 -13.60
N ALA A 58 5.59 9.61 -13.15
CA ALA A 58 6.56 10.39 -13.93
C ALA A 58 7.87 9.63 -14.20
N SER A 59 8.21 8.64 -13.38
CA SER A 59 9.37 7.77 -13.56
C SER A 59 9.09 6.59 -14.50
N GLY A 60 7.89 6.51 -15.09
CA GLY A 60 7.48 5.42 -15.97
C GLY A 60 7.16 4.12 -15.25
N CYS A 61 6.94 4.17 -13.93
CA CYS A 61 6.52 3.02 -13.13
C CYS A 61 4.98 2.99 -13.06
N ALA A 62 4.41 1.78 -13.02
CA ALA A 62 3.02 1.59 -12.66
C ALA A 62 2.86 1.82 -11.16
N PHE A 63 1.76 2.46 -10.76
CA PHE A 63 1.42 2.70 -9.37
C PHE A 63 0.18 1.87 -9.03
N ILE A 64 0.27 1.07 -7.97
CA ILE A 64 -0.78 0.12 -7.58
C ILE A 64 -1.24 0.49 -6.18
N SER A 65 -2.55 0.62 -6.01
CA SER A 65 -3.19 0.77 -4.71
C SER A 65 -4.04 -0.46 -4.47
N ALA A 66 -3.73 -1.22 -3.42
CA ALA A 66 -4.47 -2.43 -3.07
C ALA A 66 -5.17 -2.26 -1.72
N ASP A 67 -6.42 -2.70 -1.66
CA ASP A 67 -7.15 -2.87 -0.41
C ASP A 67 -6.57 -4.04 0.39
N TYR A 68 -6.71 -4.01 1.71
CA TYR A 68 -6.38 -5.12 2.60
C TYR A 68 -7.19 -5.01 3.89
N ARG A 69 -7.26 -6.07 4.69
CA ARG A 69 -8.07 -6.06 5.93
C ARG A 69 -7.50 -5.06 6.96
N CYS A 70 -8.37 -4.29 7.58
CA CYS A 70 -7.99 -3.48 8.75
C CYS A 70 -7.97 -4.33 10.02
N LEU A 71 -7.17 -3.91 11.01
CA LEU A 71 -7.16 -4.54 12.33
C LEU A 71 -8.54 -4.46 12.98
N ILE A 72 -9.00 -5.60 13.51
CA ILE A 72 -10.32 -5.82 14.13
C ILE A 72 -11.46 -5.74 13.10
N PRO A 73 -12.13 -6.87 12.77
CA PRO A 73 -12.00 -8.20 13.35
C PRO A 73 -10.77 -9.00 12.88
N ALA A 74 -10.01 -8.51 11.91
CA ALA A 74 -8.84 -9.22 11.37
C ALA A 74 -7.59 -9.11 12.27
N THR A 75 -6.67 -10.05 12.10
CA THR A 75 -5.39 -10.14 12.80
C THR A 75 -4.22 -9.64 11.94
N THR A 76 -3.04 -9.44 12.53
CA THR A 76 -1.85 -9.09 11.73
C THR A 76 -1.46 -10.20 10.75
N THR A 77 -1.71 -11.46 11.10
CA THR A 77 -1.46 -12.60 10.18
C THR A 77 -2.39 -12.57 8.98
N ASP A 78 -3.66 -12.21 9.19
CA ASP A 78 -4.62 -12.00 8.12
C ASP A 78 -4.14 -10.92 7.15
N ILE A 79 -3.66 -9.78 7.67
CA ILE A 79 -3.08 -8.71 6.86
C ILE A 79 -1.91 -9.23 6.03
N VAL A 80 -0.98 -9.97 6.67
CA VAL A 80 0.18 -10.53 5.96
C VAL A 80 -0.23 -11.47 4.83
N ASP A 81 -1.31 -12.23 5.00
CA ASP A 81 -1.82 -13.10 3.95
C ASP A 81 -2.45 -12.29 2.80
N ASP A 82 -3.24 -11.25 3.09
CA ASP A 82 -3.77 -10.33 2.07
C ASP A 82 -2.62 -9.70 1.26
N LEU A 83 -1.54 -9.28 1.93
CA LEU A 83 -0.37 -8.72 1.26
C LEU A 83 0.28 -9.74 0.31
N LYS A 84 0.36 -11.02 0.69
CA LYS A 84 0.91 -12.05 -0.22
C LYS A 84 -0.02 -12.28 -1.41
N ASP A 85 -1.32 -12.25 -1.19
CA ASP A 85 -2.30 -12.46 -2.24
C ASP A 85 -2.30 -11.31 -3.25
N VAL A 86 -2.13 -10.06 -2.80
CA VAL A 86 -1.87 -8.91 -3.68
C VAL A 86 -0.63 -9.15 -4.54
N PHE A 87 0.52 -9.48 -3.93
CA PHE A 87 1.78 -9.70 -4.67
C PHE A 87 1.67 -10.85 -5.67
N LYS A 88 0.98 -11.93 -5.28
CA LYS A 88 0.74 -13.08 -6.13
C LYS A 88 -0.17 -12.72 -7.30
N PHE A 89 -1.23 -11.96 -7.05
CA PHE A 89 -2.13 -11.49 -8.09
C PHE A 89 -1.38 -10.58 -9.07
N VAL A 90 -0.70 -9.55 -8.57
CA VAL A 90 0.05 -8.57 -9.37
C VAL A 90 1.14 -9.24 -10.23
N SER A 91 1.85 -10.22 -9.68
CA SER A 91 2.92 -10.93 -10.41
C SER A 91 2.40 -11.92 -11.46
N SER A 92 1.19 -12.46 -11.30
CA SER A 92 0.59 -13.41 -12.24
C SER A 92 -0.38 -12.79 -13.24
N THR A 93 -0.81 -11.55 -13.01
CA THR A 93 -1.80 -10.87 -13.83
C THR A 93 -1.17 -10.18 -15.04
N THR A 94 -1.72 -10.46 -16.21
CA THR A 94 -1.50 -9.68 -17.43
C THR A 94 -2.61 -8.63 -17.54
N PHE A 95 -2.22 -7.37 -17.66
CA PHE A 95 -3.14 -6.24 -17.79
C PHE A 95 -3.40 -5.96 -19.26
N GLU A 96 -4.64 -6.17 -19.68
CA GLU A 96 -5.10 -5.96 -21.05
C GLU A 96 -6.15 -4.84 -21.11
N GLY A 97 -6.08 -4.03 -22.15
CA GLY A 97 -7.08 -3.05 -22.57
C GLY A 97 -7.16 -3.01 -24.10
N ASP A 98 -8.05 -2.18 -24.64
CA ASP A 98 -8.34 -2.18 -26.09
C ASP A 98 -7.09 -1.93 -26.96
N ASP A 99 -6.16 -1.09 -26.47
CA ASP A 99 -4.95 -0.68 -27.20
C ASP A 99 -3.62 -1.10 -26.52
N TYR A 100 -3.67 -1.87 -25.43
CA TYR A 100 -2.47 -2.21 -24.67
C TYR A 100 -2.54 -3.59 -23.99
N THR A 101 -1.38 -4.22 -23.88
CA THR A 101 -1.16 -5.39 -23.03
C THR A 101 0.18 -5.22 -22.31
N PHE A 102 0.17 -5.34 -20.99
CA PHE A 102 1.39 -5.26 -20.19
C PHE A 102 1.38 -6.22 -19.01
N GLN A 103 2.59 -6.57 -18.57
CA GLN A 103 2.80 -7.34 -17.36
C GLN A 103 3.78 -6.59 -16.47
N LEU A 104 3.59 -6.71 -15.16
CA LEU A 104 4.47 -6.08 -14.19
C LEU A 104 5.71 -6.92 -13.98
N ASP A 105 6.88 -6.28 -13.95
CA ASP A 105 8.14 -6.95 -13.66
C ASP A 105 8.22 -7.23 -12.14
N GLY A 106 7.91 -8.47 -11.76
CA GLY A 106 8.04 -8.92 -10.37
C GLY A 106 9.45 -8.77 -9.79
N GLY A 107 10.51 -8.67 -10.61
CA GLY A 107 11.86 -8.38 -10.15
C GLY A 107 12.08 -6.94 -9.69
N ARG A 108 11.17 -6.03 -10.06
CA ARG A 108 11.23 -4.58 -9.84
C ARG A 108 9.94 -4.09 -9.18
N VAL A 109 9.68 -4.60 -7.99
CA VAL A 109 8.59 -4.13 -7.14
C VAL A 109 9.17 -3.23 -6.06
N GLY A 110 8.56 -2.08 -5.82
CA GLY A 110 8.76 -1.29 -4.62
C GLY A 110 7.48 -1.18 -3.82
N VAL A 111 7.59 -0.99 -2.51
CA VAL A 111 6.43 -0.78 -1.63
C VAL A 111 6.48 0.58 -0.97
N SER A 112 5.32 1.16 -0.75
CA SER A 112 5.18 2.39 0.02
C SER A 112 4.00 2.34 0.97
N GLY A 113 4.09 3.11 2.05
CA GLY A 113 3.02 3.17 3.04
C GLY A 113 3.18 4.37 3.95
N SER A 114 2.04 4.95 4.35
CA SER A 114 1.96 6.07 5.28
C SER A 114 1.32 5.65 6.60
N SER A 115 1.72 6.22 7.74
CA SER A 115 1.14 5.88 9.05
C SER A 115 1.06 4.35 9.30
N ALA A 116 -0.12 3.79 9.57
CA ALA A 116 -0.33 2.34 9.74
C ALA A 116 0.08 1.53 8.49
N GLY A 117 -0.11 2.08 7.29
CA GLY A 117 0.33 1.47 6.03
C GLY A 117 1.86 1.33 5.93
N GLY A 118 2.62 2.14 6.67
CA GLY A 118 4.06 1.99 6.79
C GLY A 118 4.46 0.65 7.43
N LEU A 119 3.70 0.16 8.42
CA LEU A 119 3.88 -1.16 9.00
C LEU A 119 3.56 -2.25 7.96
N CYS A 120 2.50 -2.07 7.19
CA CYS A 120 2.13 -2.99 6.10
C CYS A 120 3.24 -3.07 5.04
N ALA A 121 3.84 -1.94 4.68
CA ALA A 121 5.00 -1.90 3.78
C ALA A 121 6.20 -2.69 4.35
N TYR A 122 6.50 -2.55 5.65
CA TYR A 122 7.53 -3.36 6.30
C TYR A 122 7.18 -4.85 6.25
N LEU A 123 5.96 -5.23 6.60
CA LEU A 123 5.51 -6.63 6.57
C LEU A 123 5.60 -7.21 5.14
N ALA A 124 5.22 -6.44 4.12
CA ALA A 124 5.36 -6.85 2.72
C ALA A 124 6.82 -7.12 2.34
N THR A 125 7.77 -6.27 2.75
CA THR A 125 9.19 -6.51 2.45
C THR A 125 9.76 -7.79 3.06
N ILE A 126 9.21 -8.22 4.20
CA ILE A 126 9.68 -9.38 4.95
C ILE A 126 9.01 -10.66 4.43
N HIS A 127 7.70 -10.60 4.18
CA HIS A 127 6.86 -11.78 3.98
C HIS A 127 6.44 -12.02 2.53
N CYS A 128 6.42 -11.01 1.66
CA CYS A 128 5.93 -11.17 0.28
C CYS A 128 7.03 -11.61 -0.70
N SER A 129 6.59 -12.28 -1.76
CA SER A 129 7.41 -12.69 -2.89
C SER A 129 6.70 -12.32 -4.19
N PRO A 130 7.39 -11.70 -5.16
CA PRO A 130 8.81 -11.33 -5.14
C PRO A 130 9.14 -10.23 -4.12
N ARG A 131 10.32 -10.29 -3.51
CA ARG A 131 10.71 -9.35 -2.44
C ARG A 131 10.86 -7.94 -3.01
N PRO A 132 10.14 -6.93 -2.46
CA PRO A 132 10.30 -5.55 -2.85
C PRO A 132 11.76 -5.09 -2.72
N LYS A 133 12.23 -4.33 -3.70
CA LYS A 133 13.59 -3.77 -3.75
C LYS A 133 13.71 -2.42 -3.05
N VAL A 134 12.60 -1.72 -2.94
CA VAL A 134 12.50 -0.38 -2.37
C VAL A 134 11.35 -0.36 -1.38
N LEU A 135 11.58 0.27 -0.24
CA LEU A 135 10.53 0.58 0.75
C LEU A 135 10.54 2.08 1.01
N VAL A 136 9.37 2.70 0.88
CA VAL A 136 9.15 4.12 1.19
C VAL A 136 8.16 4.20 2.35
N SER A 137 8.68 4.48 3.55
CA SER A 137 7.88 4.68 4.75
C SER A 137 7.70 6.18 5.00
N ILE A 138 6.44 6.64 5.05
CA ILE A 138 6.11 8.04 5.29
C ILE A 138 5.45 8.14 6.66
N TYR A 139 6.17 8.69 7.65
CA TYR A 139 5.74 8.72 9.06
C TYR A 139 5.13 7.37 9.53
N GLY A 140 5.70 6.27 9.03
CA GLY A 140 5.13 4.93 9.18
C GLY A 140 5.26 4.39 10.60
N GLN A 141 4.23 3.67 11.04
CA GLN A 141 4.26 2.95 12.30
C GLN A 141 5.26 1.78 12.21
N GLY A 142 6.00 1.56 13.30
CA GLY A 142 6.86 0.40 13.47
C GLY A 142 8.37 0.62 13.36
N GLY A 143 8.82 1.87 13.17
CA GLY A 143 10.25 2.21 13.25
C GLY A 143 10.83 2.09 14.67
N ASP A 144 10.12 2.62 15.67
CA ASP A 144 10.61 2.73 17.06
C ASP A 144 10.10 1.62 18.00
N PHE A 145 9.63 0.47 17.47
CA PHE A 145 9.05 -0.59 18.31
C PHE A 145 9.99 -1.11 19.41
N PHE A 146 11.31 -1.01 19.20
CA PHE A 146 12.32 -1.48 20.16
C PHE A 146 13.15 -0.37 20.78
N THR A 147 12.74 0.89 20.65
CA THR A 147 13.47 2.02 21.22
C THR A 147 13.38 1.93 22.74
N LYS A 148 14.50 2.14 23.45
CA LYS A 148 14.64 1.91 24.91
C LYS A 148 13.50 2.46 25.77
N HIS A 149 12.83 3.52 25.32
CA HIS A 149 11.67 4.10 25.97
C HIS A 149 10.52 3.09 26.17
N HIS A 150 10.27 2.21 25.20
CA HIS A 150 9.24 1.16 25.25
C HIS A 150 9.61 -0.04 26.13
N LEU A 151 10.91 -0.21 26.40
CA LEU A 151 11.46 -1.28 27.25
C LEU A 151 11.80 -0.78 28.65
N SER A 152 11.67 0.52 28.91
CA SER A 152 11.91 1.10 30.22
C SER A 152 10.79 0.71 31.17
N ILE A 153 11.15 0.27 32.39
CA ILE A 153 10.18 -0.03 33.45
C ILE A 153 9.45 1.28 33.77
N LYS A 154 8.14 1.34 33.46
CA LYS A 154 7.29 2.45 33.88
C LYS A 154 7.18 2.45 35.40
N LYS A 155 8.01 3.27 36.06
CA LYS A 155 7.91 3.52 37.51
C LYS A 155 6.78 4.53 37.74
N GLY A 156 5.58 4.01 37.98
CA GLY A 156 4.37 4.80 38.27
C GLY A 156 3.15 4.10 37.68
N GLY A 157 2.07 3.99 38.47
CA GLY A 157 0.79 3.45 38.00
C GLY A 157 0.29 4.18 36.75
N LEU A 158 -0.56 3.51 35.96
CA LEU A 158 -1.16 4.07 34.74
C LEU A 158 -1.85 5.42 35.06
N ASN A 159 -1.16 6.51 34.81
CA ASN A 159 -1.79 7.81 34.60
C ASN A 159 -2.18 7.85 33.13
N PHE A 160 -3.48 7.72 32.88
CA PHE A 160 -4.06 8.15 31.62
C PHE A 160 -3.80 9.66 31.48
N ILE A 161 -3.43 10.09 30.28
CA ILE A 161 -3.14 11.47 29.86
C ILE A 161 -1.67 11.88 30.02
N ASP A 162 -0.93 11.81 28.90
CA ASP A 162 -0.02 12.88 28.52
C ASP A 162 0.16 12.88 26.98
N MET A 163 -0.90 13.29 26.27
CA MET A 163 -0.74 13.83 24.91
C MET A 163 -0.46 15.33 25.05
N ASN A 164 0.78 15.67 25.37
CA ASN A 164 1.25 17.04 25.22
C ASN A 164 1.78 17.20 23.78
N ILE A 165 0.88 17.52 22.85
CA ILE A 165 1.22 17.98 21.51
C ILE A 165 1.08 19.50 21.53
N PRO A 166 2.17 20.28 21.51
CA PRO A 166 2.06 21.71 21.24
C PRO A 166 1.84 21.88 19.73
N GLU A 167 0.67 22.42 19.41
CA GLU A 167 0.24 22.98 18.12
C GLU A 167 0.24 22.07 16.89
N LEU A 168 -0.95 21.55 16.53
CA LEU A 168 -1.63 22.04 15.33
C LEU A 168 -3.12 21.69 15.39
N SER A 169 -3.93 22.66 15.78
CA SER A 169 -5.35 22.71 15.48
C SER A 169 -5.52 22.92 13.97
N LEU A 170 -6.13 21.97 13.26
CA LEU A 170 -7.04 22.23 12.13
C LEU A 170 -7.80 20.95 11.74
N LEU A 171 -9.06 20.94 12.21
CA LEU A 171 -10.29 20.29 11.72
C LEU A 171 -10.13 19.22 10.61
N THR A 172 -10.42 17.95 10.87
CA THR A 172 -11.76 17.31 10.92
C THR A 172 -12.64 17.52 9.67
N SER A 173 -12.71 16.49 8.82
CA SER A 173 -13.99 15.95 8.32
C SER A 173 -13.78 14.70 7.46
N GLY A 174 -14.44 13.59 7.83
CA GLY A 174 -14.95 12.62 6.85
C GLY A 174 -14.28 11.25 6.75
N CYS A 175 -14.23 10.47 7.84
CA CYS A 175 -14.23 9.01 7.69
C CYS A 175 -15.69 8.55 7.82
N ALA A 176 -16.35 8.31 6.69
CA ALA A 176 -17.66 7.70 6.69
C ALA A 176 -17.51 6.21 7.02
N LEU A 177 -18.02 5.85 8.19
CA LEU A 177 -18.38 4.50 8.61
C LEU A 177 -19.45 3.93 7.65
N GLY A 178 -19.38 2.62 7.43
CA GLY A 178 -20.43 1.89 6.72
C GLY A 178 -20.20 0.38 6.64
N CYS A 179 -20.30 -0.31 7.78
CA CYS A 179 -20.81 -1.68 7.92
C CYS A 179 -21.69 -1.69 9.18
#